data_AF-A0AAW1V823-F1
#
_entry.id   AF-A0AAW1V823-F1
#
_cell.length_a   1.000
_cell.length_b   1.000
_cell.length_c   1.000
_cell.angle_alpha   90.00
_cell.angle_beta   90.00
_cell.angle_gamma   90.00
#
_symmetry.space_group_name_H-M   'P 1'
#
loop_
_entity.id
_entity.type
_entity.pdbx_description
1 polymer ?
#
loop_
_entity_poly.entity_id
_entity_poly.type
_entity_poly.pdbx_seq_one_letter_code
_entity_poly.pdbx_strand_id
1 'polypeptide(L)'
;MDDLVEKMEYYLHEYNLISKSPMNLVMFQFAIEHVSRVSRVLTQPNGNCLLVGIGGSGRHSAVKMASFMAEYNVYEIELSRNYGIIEWRDDLKKLLLKAGTEGKTTTFLFADTQISDELFIEDINTVLNTADVPNLYAPDEKGEILEKMQAAAKDSPKKIDSTPLALYNYFIERVKSNLHVALCMSPIGDAFRVRCRMFPSLINGCTIDWFTKWPDDALERVADMFFAEMDIDSEMIRKCVSICQYFHITVQELSDRFKTEKQRITYITPTSYLELIQTFKSLYYLKVEQITTQRNRYETGLDKLDFAAGQVSIMQNELRELQPKLIIASAKTDKLMIKIEQDTVVVEKQKEIVGADEAVANEAAAAAQAIKDDCESDLSEAIPALEAALDALNTLKPADITIVKSMKNPPSGVKLVMEAVSYIFSFWKRSHHAVM
;
A
#
# COMPACT_ATOMS: atom_id res chain seq x y z
N MET A 1 24.66 -30.67 -21.41
CA MET A 1 23.48 -29.83 -21.69
C MET A 1 23.16 -28.98 -20.48
N ASP A 2 23.07 -29.56 -19.28
CA ASP A 2 22.75 -28.81 -18.05
C ASP A 2 23.74 -27.66 -17.74
N ASP A 3 25.05 -27.87 -17.87
CA ASP A 3 26.06 -26.80 -17.74
C ASP A 3 25.89 -25.67 -18.78
N LEU A 4 25.37 -25.98 -19.98
CA LEU A 4 25.09 -24.98 -21.01
C LEU A 4 23.83 -24.19 -20.67
N VAL A 5 22.80 -24.85 -20.12
CA VAL A 5 21.56 -24.22 -19.64
C VAL A 5 21.91 -23.21 -18.55
N GLU A 6 22.67 -23.63 -17.52
CA GLU A 6 23.05 -22.77 -16.39
C GLU A 6 23.85 -21.53 -16.85
N LYS A 7 24.80 -21.71 -17.78
CA LYS A 7 25.53 -20.58 -18.37
C LYS A 7 24.65 -19.65 -19.18
N MET A 8 23.73 -20.18 -19.98
CA MET A 8 22.81 -19.34 -20.75
C MET A 8 21.84 -18.57 -19.84
N GLU A 9 21.34 -19.20 -18.76
CA GLU A 9 20.53 -18.52 -17.75
C GLU A 9 21.32 -17.43 -17.04
N TYR A 10 22.60 -17.66 -16.73
CA TYR A 10 23.49 -16.63 -16.19
C TYR A 10 23.62 -15.42 -17.13
N TYR A 11 23.93 -15.64 -18.42
CA TYR A 11 24.02 -14.55 -19.39
C TYR A 11 22.67 -13.84 -19.62
N LEU A 12 21.55 -14.57 -19.55
CA LEU A 12 20.22 -13.96 -19.62
C LEU A 12 19.96 -13.04 -18.42
N HIS A 13 20.35 -13.48 -17.23
CA HIS A 13 20.24 -12.68 -16.02
C HIS A 13 21.09 -11.40 -16.13
N GLU A 14 22.35 -11.51 -16.53
CA GLU A 14 23.24 -10.37 -16.74
C GLU A 14 22.70 -9.40 -17.81
N TYR A 15 22.18 -9.92 -18.92
CA TYR A 15 21.51 -9.10 -19.93
C TYR A 15 20.34 -8.31 -19.33
N ASN A 16 19.50 -8.96 -18.53
CA ASN A 16 18.33 -8.35 -17.92
C ASN A 16 18.68 -7.31 -16.84
N LEU A 17 19.86 -7.40 -16.21
CA LEU A 17 20.35 -6.38 -15.28
C LEU A 17 20.81 -5.10 -15.99
N ILE A 18 21.43 -5.23 -17.17
CA ILE A 18 22.05 -4.11 -17.89
C ILE A 18 21.08 -3.48 -18.89
N SER A 19 20.21 -4.29 -19.50
CA SER A 19 19.32 -3.85 -20.58
C SER A 19 18.15 -3.02 -20.06
N LYS A 20 17.80 -1.98 -20.83
CA LYS A 20 16.56 -1.21 -20.62
C LYS A 20 15.30 -1.98 -21.02
N SER A 21 15.45 -3.03 -21.84
CA SER A 21 14.37 -3.91 -22.28
C SER A 21 14.70 -5.36 -21.92
N PRO A 22 14.32 -5.83 -20.71
CA PRO A 22 14.60 -7.20 -20.29
C PRO A 22 13.82 -8.22 -21.13
N MET A 23 14.44 -9.38 -21.34
CA MET A 23 13.86 -10.51 -22.06
C MET A 23 13.51 -11.64 -21.08
N ASN A 24 12.24 -12.00 -21.03
CA ASN A 24 11.76 -13.15 -20.26
C ASN A 24 11.78 -14.40 -21.16
N LEU A 25 12.97 -14.96 -21.35
CA LEU A 25 13.17 -16.15 -22.17
C LEU A 25 13.21 -17.39 -21.31
N VAL A 26 12.55 -18.45 -21.78
CA VAL A 26 12.67 -19.79 -21.22
C VAL A 26 13.79 -20.52 -21.96
N MET A 27 14.82 -20.98 -21.23
CA MET A 27 15.97 -21.69 -21.80
C MET A 27 15.69 -23.20 -21.89
N PHE A 28 15.00 -23.61 -22.94
CA PHE A 28 14.82 -25.03 -23.30
C PHE A 28 15.75 -25.41 -24.46
N GLN A 29 15.94 -26.72 -24.69
CA GLN A 29 16.91 -27.25 -25.66
C GLN A 29 16.82 -26.57 -27.03
N PHE A 30 15.62 -26.41 -27.58
CA PHE A 30 15.42 -25.76 -28.87
C PHE A 30 15.87 -24.28 -28.87
N ALA A 31 15.59 -23.52 -27.83
CA ALA A 31 16.08 -22.13 -27.71
C ALA A 31 17.62 -22.08 -27.62
N ILE A 32 18.22 -22.97 -26.82
CA ILE A 32 19.67 -23.09 -26.63
C ILE A 32 20.37 -23.45 -27.93
N GLU A 33 19.81 -24.38 -28.71
CA GLU A 33 20.36 -24.76 -30.02
C GLU A 33 20.36 -23.58 -30.99
N HIS A 34 19.27 -22.80 -31.06
CA HIS A 34 19.19 -21.63 -31.93
C HIS A 34 20.14 -20.51 -31.48
N VAL A 35 20.21 -20.19 -30.19
CA VAL A 35 21.19 -19.23 -29.66
C VAL A 35 22.61 -19.67 -29.98
N SER A 36 22.92 -20.95 -29.81
CA SER A 36 24.23 -21.52 -30.12
C SER A 36 24.57 -21.44 -31.62
N ARG A 37 23.60 -21.70 -32.50
CA ARG A 37 23.77 -21.56 -33.96
C ARG A 37 24.05 -20.11 -34.34
N VAL A 38 23.29 -19.16 -33.79
CA VAL A 38 23.48 -17.73 -34.06
C VAL A 38 24.85 -17.28 -33.53
N SER A 39 25.20 -17.63 -32.30
CA SER A 39 26.51 -17.32 -31.70
C SER A 39 27.67 -17.87 -32.54
N ARG A 40 27.53 -19.11 -33.05
CA ARG A 40 28.51 -19.70 -33.97
C ARG A 40 28.64 -18.93 -35.29
N VAL A 41 27.54 -18.42 -35.83
CA VAL A 41 27.59 -17.60 -37.07
C VAL A 41 28.24 -16.25 -36.79
N LEU A 42 27.88 -15.58 -35.69
CA LEU A 42 28.44 -14.27 -35.33
C LEU A 42 29.95 -14.33 -35.07
N THR A 43 30.47 -15.44 -34.56
CA THR A 43 31.91 -15.62 -34.32
C THR A 43 32.72 -15.96 -35.58
N GLN A 44 32.06 -16.23 -36.72
CA GLN A 44 32.72 -16.45 -38.00
C GLN A 44 33.02 -15.11 -38.70
N PRO A 45 34.16 -15.00 -39.41
CA PRO A 45 34.46 -13.81 -40.21
C PRO A 45 33.41 -13.66 -41.32
N ASN A 46 32.86 -12.46 -41.47
CA ASN A 46 31.76 -12.16 -42.40
C ASN A 46 30.49 -13.01 -42.15
N GLY A 47 30.28 -13.46 -40.92
CA GLY A 47 29.13 -14.27 -40.56
C GLY A 47 27.85 -13.45 -40.48
N ASN A 48 26.99 -13.55 -41.48
CA ASN A 48 25.63 -13.01 -41.46
C ASN A 48 24.61 -14.15 -41.27
N CYS A 49 23.48 -13.87 -40.63
CA CYS A 49 22.44 -14.87 -40.40
C CYS A 49 21.08 -14.43 -40.96
N LEU A 50 20.36 -15.39 -41.54
CA LEU A 50 18.97 -15.25 -41.97
C LEU A 50 18.11 -16.20 -41.14
N LEU A 51 17.36 -15.62 -40.21
CA LEU A 51 16.50 -16.33 -39.26
C LEU A 51 15.08 -16.36 -39.79
N VAL A 52 14.65 -17.54 -40.24
CA VAL A 52 13.34 -17.74 -40.85
C VAL A 52 12.42 -18.43 -39.86
N GLY A 53 11.28 -17.82 -39.55
CA GLY A 53 10.35 -18.39 -38.58
C GLY A 53 9.07 -17.59 -38.43
N ILE A 54 8.04 -18.22 -37.88
CA ILE A 54 6.77 -17.53 -37.60
C ILE A 54 6.96 -16.50 -36.47
N GLY A 55 6.04 -15.54 -36.37
CA GLY A 55 6.04 -14.55 -35.27
C GLY A 55 6.07 -15.24 -33.91
N GLY A 56 6.82 -14.67 -32.95
CA GLY A 56 6.92 -15.25 -31.60
C GLY A 56 7.87 -16.42 -31.43
N SER A 57 8.54 -16.89 -32.48
CA SER A 57 9.47 -18.02 -32.43
C SER A 57 10.77 -17.78 -31.63
N GLY A 58 11.05 -16.54 -31.23
CA GLY A 58 12.26 -16.19 -30.46
C GLY A 58 13.46 -15.75 -31.29
N ARG A 59 13.32 -15.58 -32.62
CA ARG A 59 14.39 -15.15 -33.55
C ARG A 59 15.13 -13.90 -33.07
N HIS A 60 14.38 -12.85 -32.75
CA HIS A 60 14.91 -11.56 -32.32
C HIS A 60 15.69 -11.69 -31.00
N SER A 61 15.11 -12.41 -30.05
CA SER A 61 15.69 -12.66 -28.73
C SER A 61 16.96 -13.51 -28.80
N ALA A 62 17.00 -14.48 -29.71
CA ALA A 62 18.19 -15.32 -29.93
C ALA A 62 19.38 -14.51 -30.44
N VAL A 63 19.17 -13.55 -31.36
CA VAL A 63 20.23 -12.65 -31.82
C VAL A 63 20.70 -11.74 -30.70
N LYS A 64 19.79 -11.09 -29.98
CA LYS A 64 20.15 -10.22 -28.86
C LYS A 64 21.02 -10.93 -27.84
N MET A 65 20.63 -12.14 -27.47
CA MET A 65 21.37 -12.96 -26.52
C MET A 65 22.73 -13.37 -27.06
N ALA A 66 22.79 -13.87 -28.30
CA ALA A 66 24.05 -14.31 -28.92
C ALA A 66 25.04 -13.14 -29.10
N SER A 67 24.55 -11.96 -29.50
CA SER A 67 25.36 -10.75 -29.60
C SER A 67 25.85 -10.27 -28.24
N PHE A 68 25.01 -10.33 -27.21
CA PHE A 68 25.42 -9.97 -25.84
C PHE A 68 26.52 -10.91 -25.30
N MET A 69 26.37 -12.22 -25.51
CA MET A 69 27.38 -13.22 -25.12
C MET A 69 28.73 -13.00 -25.82
N ALA A 70 28.72 -12.45 -27.03
CA ALA A 70 29.92 -12.12 -27.79
C ALA A 70 30.44 -10.68 -27.53
N GLU A 71 29.81 -9.93 -26.62
CA GLU A 71 30.09 -8.51 -26.35
C GLU A 71 29.93 -7.59 -27.58
N TYR A 72 29.07 -7.97 -28.52
CA TYR A 72 28.80 -7.20 -29.73
C TYR A 72 27.72 -6.16 -29.49
N ASN A 73 27.88 -4.99 -30.12
CA ASN A 73 26.85 -3.96 -30.08
C ASN A 73 25.66 -4.39 -30.95
N VAL A 74 24.44 -4.38 -30.42
CA VAL A 74 23.23 -4.60 -31.23
C VAL A 74 22.73 -3.26 -31.75
N TYR A 75 22.53 -3.15 -33.07
CA TYR A 75 21.92 -2.00 -33.71
C TYR A 75 20.56 -2.40 -34.27
N GLU A 76 19.51 -1.75 -33.77
CA GLU A 76 18.12 -1.92 -34.19
C GLU A 76 17.57 -0.59 -34.70
N ILE A 77 16.74 -0.65 -35.73
CA ILE A 77 16.07 0.53 -36.28
C ILE A 77 14.72 0.71 -35.63
N GLU A 78 14.51 1.90 -35.05
CA GLU A 78 13.22 2.29 -34.49
C GLU A 78 12.39 3.01 -35.56
N LEU A 79 11.36 2.34 -36.08
CA LEU A 79 10.46 2.96 -37.04
C LEU A 79 9.59 4.02 -36.38
N SER A 80 9.68 5.26 -36.88
CA SER A 80 8.71 6.32 -36.60
C SER A 80 7.64 6.37 -37.70
N ARG A 81 6.51 7.05 -37.45
CA ARG A 81 5.43 7.19 -38.46
C ARG A 81 5.90 7.84 -39.77
N ASN A 82 6.97 8.64 -39.72
CA ASN A 82 7.52 9.35 -40.87
C ASN A 82 8.86 8.74 -41.34
N TYR A 83 9.17 7.50 -40.93
CA TYR A 83 10.41 6.85 -41.33
C TYR A 83 10.39 6.50 -42.81
N GLY A 84 11.20 7.20 -43.61
CA GLY A 84 11.34 6.99 -45.04
C GLY A 84 12.76 6.58 -45.43
N ILE A 85 13.05 6.75 -46.72
CA ILE A 85 14.34 6.36 -47.33
C ILE A 85 15.50 7.21 -46.83
N ILE A 86 15.23 8.48 -46.48
CA ILE A 86 16.27 9.42 -46.01
C ILE A 86 16.77 8.97 -44.64
N GLU A 87 15.84 8.73 -43.70
CA GLU A 87 16.14 8.26 -42.34
C GLU A 87 16.83 6.89 -42.38
N TRP A 88 16.36 5.99 -43.24
CA TRP A 88 16.99 4.69 -43.50
C TRP A 88 18.46 4.81 -43.92
N ARG A 89 18.75 5.65 -44.91
CA ARG A 89 20.11 5.84 -45.40
C ARG A 89 20.99 6.51 -44.35
N ASP A 90 20.46 7.43 -43.56
CA ASP A 90 21.20 8.03 -42.45
C ASP A 90 21.53 7.02 -41.35
N ASP A 91 20.62 6.09 -41.03
CA ASP A 91 20.89 5.02 -40.07
C ASP A 91 21.88 3.99 -40.60
N LEU A 92 21.79 3.62 -41.89
CA LEU A 92 22.81 2.78 -42.54
C LEU A 92 24.19 3.47 -42.54
N LYS A 93 24.26 4.78 -42.81
CA LYS A 93 25.52 5.54 -42.73
C LYS A 93 26.14 5.42 -41.35
N LYS A 94 25.36 5.68 -40.28
CA LYS A 94 25.84 5.58 -38.89
C LYS A 94 26.33 4.17 -38.57
N LEU A 95 25.60 3.15 -39.00
CA LEU A 95 25.97 1.74 -38.80
C LEU A 95 27.31 1.40 -39.45
N LEU A 96 27.46 1.71 -40.74
CA LEU A 96 28.68 1.42 -41.51
C LEU A 96 29.88 2.23 -41.00
N LEU A 97 29.67 3.51 -40.65
CA LEU A 97 30.71 4.35 -40.05
C LEU A 97 31.17 3.80 -38.69
N LYS A 98 30.24 3.37 -37.84
CA LYS A 98 30.57 2.78 -36.53
C LYS A 98 31.37 1.47 -36.67
N ALA A 99 30.93 0.58 -37.56
CA ALA A 99 31.62 -0.68 -37.81
C ALA A 99 33.02 -0.47 -38.45
N GLY A 100 33.12 0.43 -39.42
CA GLY A 100 34.36 0.62 -40.19
C GLY A 100 35.38 1.57 -39.54
N THR A 101 34.94 2.65 -38.88
CA THR A 101 35.85 3.65 -38.27
C THR A 101 36.30 3.25 -36.86
N GLU A 102 35.35 2.99 -35.95
CA GLU A 102 35.65 2.61 -34.57
C GLU A 102 36.17 1.17 -34.48
N GLY A 103 35.84 0.31 -35.44
CA GLY A 103 36.24 -1.10 -35.43
C GLY A 103 35.56 -1.91 -34.31
N LYS A 104 34.43 -1.42 -33.78
CA LYS A 104 33.63 -2.16 -32.81
C LYS A 104 32.71 -3.13 -33.54
N THR A 105 32.78 -4.40 -33.16
CA THR A 105 31.90 -5.42 -33.72
C THR A 105 30.44 -5.11 -33.38
N THR A 106 29.62 -5.06 -34.42
CA THR A 106 28.22 -4.62 -34.35
C THR A 106 27.35 -5.62 -35.11
N THR A 107 26.31 -6.11 -34.44
CA THR A 107 25.25 -6.92 -35.04
C THR A 107 24.09 -6.02 -35.44
N PHE A 108 23.79 -5.95 -36.73
CA PHE A 108 22.62 -5.26 -37.24
C PHE A 108 21.43 -6.21 -37.26
N LEU A 109 20.45 -5.96 -36.38
CA LEU A 109 19.23 -6.76 -36.28
C LEU A 109 18.10 -6.08 -37.03
N PHE A 110 17.61 -6.75 -38.07
CA PHE A 110 16.56 -6.21 -38.94
C PHE A 110 15.46 -7.25 -39.18
N ALA A 111 14.22 -6.87 -38.87
CA ALA A 111 13.04 -7.71 -38.96
C ALA A 111 12.16 -7.35 -40.16
N ASP A 112 11.39 -8.32 -40.65
CA ASP A 112 10.43 -8.12 -41.73
C ASP A 112 9.35 -7.07 -41.43
N THR A 113 8.96 -6.92 -40.17
CA THR A 113 8.03 -5.89 -39.71
C THR A 113 8.59 -4.47 -39.85
N GLN A 114 9.91 -4.31 -40.00
CA GLN A 114 10.56 -3.02 -40.19
C GLN A 114 10.67 -2.60 -41.66
N ILE A 115 10.24 -3.45 -42.60
CA ILE A 115 10.33 -3.18 -44.04
C ILE A 115 9.13 -2.33 -44.47
N SER A 116 9.33 -1.02 -44.51
CA SER A 116 8.35 -0.07 -45.07
C SER A 116 8.45 0.05 -46.59
N ASP A 117 9.66 -0.08 -47.14
CA ASP A 117 9.97 0.05 -48.57
C ASP A 117 10.92 -1.07 -49.01
N GLU A 118 10.76 -1.57 -50.24
CA GLU A 118 11.62 -2.64 -50.80
C GLU A 118 13.05 -2.17 -51.05
N LEU A 119 13.28 -0.85 -51.19
CA LEU A 119 14.62 -0.26 -51.28
C LEU A 119 15.49 -0.59 -50.07
N PHE A 120 14.90 -0.83 -48.89
CA PHE A 120 15.67 -1.20 -47.71
C PHE A 120 16.35 -2.56 -47.91
N ILE A 121 15.66 -3.50 -48.55
CA ILE A 121 16.21 -4.82 -48.84
C ILE A 121 17.23 -4.76 -49.97
N GLU A 122 17.05 -3.88 -50.94
CA GLU A 122 18.06 -3.63 -51.97
C GLU A 122 19.37 -3.12 -51.36
N ASP A 123 19.29 -2.12 -50.48
CA ASP A 123 20.46 -1.58 -49.77
C ASP A 123 21.13 -2.68 -48.91
N ILE A 124 20.36 -3.47 -48.14
CA ILE A 124 20.89 -4.62 -47.37
C ILE A 124 21.58 -5.63 -48.29
N ASN A 125 21.00 -5.93 -49.45
CA ASN A 125 21.56 -6.84 -50.43
C ASN A 125 22.91 -6.35 -50.97
N THR A 126 23.07 -5.03 -51.14
CA THR A 126 24.39 -4.45 -51.48
C THR A 126 25.38 -4.54 -50.31
N VAL A 127 24.94 -4.26 -49.08
CA VAL A 127 25.77 -4.41 -47.87
C VAL A 127 26.28 -5.84 -47.70
N LEU A 128 25.43 -6.86 -47.93
CA LEU A 128 25.83 -8.26 -47.83
C LEU A 128 26.89 -8.68 -48.88
N ASN A 129 26.87 -8.09 -50.07
CA ASN A 129 27.84 -8.40 -51.14
C ASN A 129 29.13 -7.59 -51.02
N THR A 130 28.99 -6.27 -51.03
CA THR A 130 30.11 -5.33 -51.17
C THR A 130 30.47 -4.66 -49.86
N ALA A 131 29.61 -4.72 -48.84
CA ALA A 131 29.71 -3.93 -47.60
C ALA A 131 29.83 -2.42 -47.85
N ASP A 132 29.24 -1.98 -48.96
CA ASP A 132 29.11 -0.59 -49.36
C ASP A 132 27.81 -0.41 -50.15
N VAL A 133 27.20 0.77 -50.02
CA VAL A 133 25.97 1.16 -50.70
C VAL A 133 26.29 2.29 -51.68
N PRO A 134 26.01 2.14 -52.98
CA PRO A 134 26.30 3.18 -53.98
C PRO A 134 25.61 4.51 -53.66
N ASN A 135 26.34 5.61 -53.83
CA ASN A 135 25.84 6.99 -53.59
C ASN A 135 25.30 7.23 -52.17
N LEU A 136 25.77 6.46 -51.18
CA LEU A 136 25.40 6.69 -49.79
C LEU A 136 26.07 7.96 -49.24
N TYR A 137 27.39 8.06 -49.38
CA TYR A 137 28.19 9.16 -48.83
C TYR A 137 28.38 10.31 -49.82
N ALA A 138 28.21 11.53 -49.31
CA ALA A 138 28.60 12.75 -50.01
C ALA A 138 30.15 12.90 -50.07
N PRO A 139 30.70 13.69 -51.01
CA PRO A 139 32.16 13.79 -51.20
C PRO A 139 32.92 14.26 -49.96
N ASP A 140 32.32 15.12 -49.14
CA ASP A 140 32.82 15.60 -47.85
C ASP A 140 32.85 14.48 -46.80
N GLU A 141 31.76 13.70 -46.67
CA GLU A 141 31.71 12.53 -45.77
C GLU A 141 32.76 11.47 -46.16
N LYS A 142 32.99 11.26 -47.46
CA LYS A 142 34.06 10.37 -47.94
C LYS A 142 35.45 10.88 -47.53
N GLY A 143 35.68 12.19 -47.54
CA GLY A 143 36.92 12.80 -47.04
C GLY A 143 37.17 12.45 -45.58
N GLU A 144 36.14 12.59 -44.73
CA GLU A 144 36.23 12.25 -43.30
C GLU A 144 36.54 10.77 -43.05
N ILE A 145 35.92 9.86 -43.83
CA ILE A 145 36.21 8.43 -43.76
C ILE A 145 37.69 8.17 -44.08
N LEU A 146 38.23 8.79 -45.12
CA LEU A 146 39.62 8.59 -45.54
C LEU A 146 40.61 9.07 -44.47
N GLU A 147 40.36 10.20 -43.82
CA GLU A 147 41.18 10.70 -42.72
C GLU A 147 41.20 9.73 -41.53
N LYS A 148 40.01 9.25 -41.13
CA LYS A 148 39.86 8.25 -40.06
C LYS A 148 40.53 6.93 -40.42
N MET A 149 40.44 6.50 -41.68
CA MET A 149 41.09 5.28 -42.16
C MET A 149 42.60 5.43 -42.22
N GLN A 150 43.11 6.61 -42.56
CA GLN A 150 44.55 6.86 -42.55
C GLN A 150 45.12 6.79 -41.13
N ALA A 151 44.38 7.24 -40.11
CA ALA A 151 44.74 7.04 -38.72
C ALA A 151 44.73 5.55 -38.35
N ALA A 152 43.64 4.83 -38.63
CA ALA A 152 43.50 3.42 -38.33
C ALA A 152 44.48 2.50 -39.11
N ALA A 153 44.94 2.94 -40.28
CA ALA A 153 45.94 2.22 -41.09
C ALA A 153 47.36 2.33 -40.51
N LYS A 154 47.67 3.43 -39.79
CA LYS A 154 48.97 3.58 -39.10
C LYS A 154 49.10 2.63 -37.91
N ASP A 155 48.00 2.35 -37.23
CA ASP A 155 47.94 1.45 -36.08
C ASP A 155 47.82 -0.03 -36.50
N SER A 156 47.56 -0.30 -37.77
CA SER A 156 47.41 -1.64 -38.31
C SER A 156 48.75 -2.27 -38.66
N PRO A 157 48.97 -3.58 -38.40
CA PRO A 157 50.19 -4.27 -38.79
C PRO A 157 50.33 -4.44 -40.32
N LYS A 158 49.28 -4.20 -41.10
CA LYS A 158 49.30 -4.25 -42.57
C LYS A 158 49.73 -2.90 -43.14
N LYS A 159 50.77 -2.89 -43.98
CA LYS A 159 51.13 -1.72 -44.78
C LYS A 159 50.07 -1.49 -45.85
N ILE A 160 49.20 -0.53 -45.62
CA ILE A 160 48.17 -0.09 -46.57
C ILE A 160 48.68 1.15 -47.29
N ASP A 161 48.58 1.17 -48.61
CA ASP A 161 48.98 2.32 -49.40
C ASP A 161 48.10 3.53 -49.11
N SER A 162 48.69 4.71 -48.99
CA SER A 162 47.98 5.97 -48.68
C SER A 162 47.11 6.51 -49.83
N THR A 163 46.79 5.68 -50.83
CA THR A 163 45.92 6.13 -51.94
C THR A 163 44.46 6.17 -51.46
N PRO A 164 43.64 7.14 -51.91
CA PRO A 164 42.23 7.21 -51.51
C PRO A 164 41.45 5.92 -51.77
N LEU A 165 41.76 5.22 -52.87
CA LEU A 165 41.12 3.94 -53.20
C LEU A 165 41.52 2.82 -52.24
N ALA A 166 42.80 2.72 -51.87
CA ALA A 166 43.27 1.69 -50.94
C ALA A 166 42.73 1.93 -49.52
N LEU A 167 42.66 3.19 -49.06
CA LEU A 167 42.08 3.54 -47.77
C LEU A 167 40.56 3.26 -47.72
N TYR A 168 39.83 3.51 -48.80
CA TYR A 168 38.40 3.17 -48.87
C TYR A 168 38.18 1.65 -48.93
N ASN A 169 39.01 0.91 -49.66
CA ASN A 169 38.95 -0.55 -49.62
C ASN A 169 39.25 -1.11 -48.22
N TYR A 170 40.18 -0.49 -47.49
CA TYR A 170 40.44 -0.84 -46.10
C TYR A 170 39.22 -0.56 -45.20
N PHE A 171 38.50 0.54 -45.40
CA PHE A 171 37.22 0.79 -44.73
C PHE A 171 36.24 -0.36 -44.99
N ILE A 172 36.05 -0.75 -46.25
CA ILE A 172 35.16 -1.86 -46.63
C ILE A 172 35.58 -3.18 -45.96
N GLU A 173 36.88 -3.49 -45.91
CA GLU A 173 37.38 -4.69 -45.21
C GLU A 173 37.08 -4.64 -43.70
N ARG A 174 37.22 -3.47 -43.07
CA ARG A 174 36.87 -3.27 -41.65
C ARG A 174 35.37 -3.38 -41.42
N VAL A 175 34.54 -2.89 -42.33
CA VAL A 175 33.09 -3.08 -42.26
C VAL A 175 32.75 -4.56 -42.36
N LYS A 176 33.28 -5.29 -43.35
CA LYS A 176 33.02 -6.74 -43.52
C LYS A 176 33.38 -7.56 -42.29
N SER A 177 34.50 -7.23 -41.66
CA SER A 177 34.99 -7.95 -40.48
C SER A 177 34.25 -7.63 -39.18
N ASN A 178 33.68 -6.42 -39.06
CA ASN A 178 33.04 -5.96 -37.82
C ASN A 178 31.51 -5.88 -37.88
N LEU A 179 30.91 -5.91 -39.07
CA LEU A 179 29.47 -5.87 -39.26
C LEU A 179 28.93 -7.28 -39.49
N HIS A 180 28.01 -7.69 -38.62
CA HIS A 180 27.24 -8.91 -38.78
C HIS A 180 25.77 -8.55 -39.02
N VAL A 181 25.21 -8.98 -40.14
CA VAL A 181 23.80 -8.72 -40.47
C VAL A 181 22.94 -9.90 -40.03
N ALA A 182 21.93 -9.64 -39.21
CA ALA A 182 20.98 -10.61 -38.70
C ALA A 182 19.56 -10.27 -39.18
N LEU A 183 19.05 -11.03 -40.13
CA LEU A 183 17.75 -10.80 -40.76
C LEU A 183 16.69 -11.74 -40.18
N CYS A 184 15.62 -11.19 -39.60
CA CYS A 184 14.49 -11.95 -39.08
C CYS A 184 13.29 -11.88 -40.05
N MET A 185 13.11 -12.91 -40.90
CA MET A 185 12.05 -12.94 -41.92
C MET A 185 10.98 -14.00 -41.65
N SER A 186 9.70 -13.64 -41.77
CA SER A 186 8.59 -14.60 -41.69
C SER A 186 8.42 -15.33 -43.02
N PRO A 187 8.28 -16.68 -43.03
CA PRO A 187 7.97 -17.44 -44.23
C PRO A 187 6.49 -17.31 -44.63
N ILE A 188 5.68 -16.54 -43.87
CA ILE A 188 4.26 -16.35 -44.12
C ILE A 188 4.06 -15.40 -45.31
N GLY A 189 3.20 -15.81 -46.25
CA GLY A 189 2.91 -15.06 -47.47
C GLY A 189 3.99 -15.24 -48.54
N ASP A 190 3.83 -14.51 -49.65
CA ASP A 190 4.73 -14.63 -50.81
C ASP A 190 5.90 -13.64 -50.77
N ALA A 191 5.81 -12.57 -49.96
CA ALA A 191 6.80 -11.49 -49.92
C ALA A 191 8.23 -12.00 -49.64
N PHE A 192 8.40 -12.91 -48.67
CA PHE A 192 9.71 -13.50 -48.38
C PHE A 192 10.29 -14.25 -49.58
N ARG A 193 9.47 -15.05 -50.29
CA ARG A 193 9.90 -15.79 -51.48
C ARG A 193 10.25 -14.87 -52.64
N VAL A 194 9.47 -13.80 -52.84
CA VAL A 194 9.73 -12.79 -53.88
C VAL A 194 11.05 -12.08 -53.57
N ARG A 195 11.28 -11.62 -52.34
CA ARG A 195 12.53 -10.97 -51.92
C ARG A 195 13.74 -11.89 -52.09
N CYS A 196 13.63 -13.17 -51.73
CA CYS A 196 14.69 -14.15 -51.97
C CYS A 196 15.05 -14.33 -53.46
N ARG A 197 14.07 -14.17 -54.37
CA ARG A 197 14.30 -14.26 -55.83
C ARG A 197 14.91 -12.97 -56.39
N MET A 198 14.46 -11.82 -55.89
CA MET A 198 14.95 -10.50 -56.34
C MET A 198 16.35 -10.20 -55.79
N PHE A 199 16.66 -10.68 -54.58
CA PHE A 199 17.88 -10.35 -53.84
C PHE A 199 18.64 -11.64 -53.43
N PRO A 200 19.44 -12.23 -54.33
CA PRO A 200 20.10 -13.52 -54.09
C PRO A 200 21.07 -13.53 -52.91
N SER A 201 21.61 -12.37 -52.52
CA SER A 201 22.60 -12.26 -51.43
C SER A 201 22.00 -12.52 -50.06
N LEU A 202 20.68 -12.44 -49.93
CA LEU A 202 19.97 -12.88 -48.72
C LEU A 202 20.17 -14.38 -48.46
N ILE A 203 20.29 -15.19 -49.53
CA ILE A 203 20.51 -16.64 -49.45
C ILE A 203 22.01 -16.95 -49.47
N ASN A 204 22.77 -16.31 -50.37
CA ASN A 204 24.18 -16.65 -50.57
C ASN A 204 25.11 -16.02 -49.54
N GLY A 205 24.76 -14.86 -49.00
CA GLY A 205 25.57 -14.07 -48.07
C GLY A 205 25.26 -14.32 -46.60
N CYS A 206 24.24 -15.12 -46.29
CA CYS A 206 23.78 -15.41 -44.93
C CYS A 206 23.71 -16.92 -44.67
N THR A 207 24.04 -17.32 -43.44
CA THR A 207 23.70 -18.66 -42.94
C THR A 207 22.24 -18.70 -42.54
N ILE A 208 21.48 -19.61 -43.13
CA ILE A 208 20.04 -19.74 -42.89
C ILE A 208 19.80 -20.63 -41.68
N ASP A 209 19.04 -20.14 -40.70
CA ASP A 209 18.55 -20.93 -39.57
C ASP A 209 17.03 -20.86 -39.49
N TRP A 210 16.41 -22.04 -39.48
CA TRP A 210 14.96 -22.21 -39.54
C TRP A 210 14.41 -22.45 -38.14
N PHE A 211 13.65 -21.49 -37.64
CA PHE A 211 12.88 -21.61 -36.42
C PHE A 211 11.58 -22.35 -36.73
N THR A 212 11.63 -23.67 -36.57
CA THR A 212 10.49 -24.56 -36.78
C THR A 212 9.46 -24.42 -35.67
N LYS A 213 8.34 -25.13 -35.81
CA LYS A 213 7.37 -25.29 -34.74
C LYS A 213 8.07 -25.83 -33.48
N TRP A 214 7.66 -25.35 -32.31
CA TRP A 214 8.18 -25.86 -31.06
C TRP A 214 7.81 -27.34 -30.89
N PRO A 215 8.78 -28.20 -30.54
CA PRO A 215 8.51 -29.60 -30.26
C PRO A 215 7.74 -29.78 -28.94
N ASP A 216 7.22 -30.99 -28.73
CA ASP A 216 6.35 -31.32 -27.60
C ASP A 216 7.03 -31.08 -26.23
N ASP A 217 8.32 -31.40 -26.13
CA ASP A 217 9.16 -31.17 -24.95
C ASP A 217 9.37 -29.68 -24.66
N ALA A 218 9.48 -28.85 -25.70
CA ALA A 218 9.58 -27.40 -25.54
C ALA A 218 8.27 -26.81 -24.99
N LEU A 219 7.11 -27.26 -25.48
CA LEU A 219 5.81 -26.83 -24.97
C LEU A 219 5.65 -27.20 -23.49
N GLU A 220 6.00 -28.43 -23.11
CA GLU A 220 5.96 -28.89 -21.72
C GLU A 220 6.85 -28.04 -20.80
N ARG A 221 8.12 -27.84 -21.18
CA ARG A 221 9.07 -27.05 -20.38
C ARG A 221 8.63 -25.61 -20.18
N VAL A 222 8.11 -24.99 -21.23
CA VAL A 222 7.58 -23.62 -21.14
C VAL A 222 6.39 -23.58 -20.19
N ALA A 223 5.40 -24.44 -20.36
CA ALA A 223 4.24 -24.46 -19.46
C ALA A 223 4.63 -24.75 -18.01
N ASP A 224 5.56 -25.67 -17.78
CA ASP A 224 6.04 -26.02 -16.43
C ASP A 224 6.67 -24.80 -15.73
N MET A 225 7.53 -24.05 -16.42
CA MET A 225 8.15 -22.84 -15.86
C MET A 225 7.10 -21.76 -15.50
N PHE A 226 6.12 -21.53 -16.38
CA PHE A 226 5.08 -20.52 -16.12
C PHE A 226 4.13 -20.92 -14.98
N PHE A 227 3.85 -22.22 -14.83
CA PHE A 227 3.00 -22.75 -13.77
C PHE A 227 3.73 -22.99 -12.45
N ALA A 228 5.05 -23.13 -12.45
CA ALA A 228 5.86 -23.23 -11.23
C ALA A 228 5.75 -21.97 -10.34
N GLU A 229 5.41 -20.82 -10.93
CA GLU A 229 5.13 -19.58 -10.18
C GLU A 229 3.75 -19.58 -9.49
N MET A 230 2.90 -20.58 -9.73
CA MET A 230 1.54 -20.66 -9.17
C MET A 230 1.52 -21.47 -7.88
N ASP A 231 0.72 -21.02 -6.91
CA ASP A 231 0.48 -21.74 -5.65
C ASP A 231 -0.56 -22.87 -5.87
N ILE A 232 -0.13 -23.93 -6.55
CA ILE A 232 -0.92 -25.09 -6.93
C ILE A 232 -0.13 -26.37 -6.63
N ASP A 233 -0.82 -27.45 -6.27
CA ASP A 233 -0.21 -28.76 -6.09
C ASP A 233 0.53 -29.26 -7.34
N SER A 234 1.70 -29.89 -7.14
CA SER A 234 2.58 -30.33 -8.22
C SER A 234 1.96 -31.42 -9.12
N GLU A 235 0.99 -32.20 -8.63
CA GLU A 235 0.25 -33.14 -9.49
C GLU A 235 -0.69 -32.38 -10.44
N MET A 236 -1.35 -31.34 -9.94
CA MET A 236 -2.25 -30.53 -10.75
C MET A 236 -1.49 -29.69 -11.79
N ILE A 237 -0.30 -29.16 -11.43
CA ILE A 237 0.60 -28.49 -12.38
C ILE A 237 0.92 -29.41 -13.57
N ARG A 238 1.34 -30.65 -13.31
CA ARG A 238 1.64 -31.63 -14.39
C ARG A 238 0.45 -31.89 -15.31
N LYS A 239 -0.78 -31.96 -14.77
CA LYS A 239 -2.01 -32.10 -15.56
C LYS A 239 -2.29 -30.85 -16.40
N CYS A 240 -2.12 -29.66 -15.83
CA CYS A 240 -2.27 -28.40 -16.55
C CYS A 240 -1.28 -28.28 -17.71
N VAL A 241 -0.01 -28.64 -17.50
CA VAL A 241 1.03 -28.66 -18.54
C VAL A 241 0.59 -29.54 -19.72
N SER A 242 0.19 -30.78 -19.43
CA SER A 242 -0.27 -31.73 -20.46
C SER A 242 -1.50 -31.23 -21.23
N ILE A 243 -2.47 -30.62 -20.55
CA ILE A 243 -3.66 -30.05 -21.18
C ILE A 243 -3.32 -28.85 -22.08
N CYS A 244 -2.44 -27.96 -21.63
CA CYS A 244 -2.02 -26.81 -22.42
C CYS A 244 -1.32 -27.25 -23.71
N GLN A 245 -0.40 -28.21 -23.62
CA GLN A 245 0.27 -28.81 -24.78
C GLN A 245 -0.77 -29.43 -25.74
N TYR A 246 -1.69 -30.24 -25.22
CA TYR A 246 -2.75 -30.87 -26.02
C TYR A 246 -3.60 -29.84 -26.77
N PHE A 247 -4.01 -28.74 -26.11
CA PHE A 247 -4.77 -27.67 -26.77
C PHE A 247 -3.98 -27.02 -27.90
N HIS A 248 -2.68 -26.76 -27.71
CA HIS A 248 -1.86 -26.14 -28.74
C HIS A 248 -1.73 -27.03 -29.97
N ILE A 249 -1.39 -28.31 -29.78
CA ILE A 249 -1.22 -29.30 -30.87
C ILE A 249 -2.55 -29.50 -31.61
N THR A 250 -3.64 -29.71 -30.88
CA THR A 250 -4.97 -29.92 -31.48
C THR A 250 -5.40 -28.71 -32.31
N VAL A 251 -5.13 -27.48 -31.85
CA VAL A 251 -5.46 -26.27 -32.61
C VAL A 251 -4.60 -26.12 -33.87
N GLN A 252 -3.34 -26.59 -33.86
CA GLN A 252 -2.53 -26.66 -35.08
C GLN A 252 -3.14 -27.61 -36.11
N GLU A 253 -3.55 -28.82 -35.70
CA GLU A 253 -4.20 -29.79 -36.59
C GLU A 253 -5.54 -29.27 -37.13
N LEU A 254 -6.33 -28.61 -36.27
CA LEU A 254 -7.58 -27.97 -36.66
C LEU A 254 -7.37 -26.83 -37.66
N SER A 255 -6.28 -26.07 -37.54
CA SER A 255 -5.92 -25.05 -38.54
C SER A 255 -5.63 -25.67 -39.91
N ASP A 256 -4.87 -26.77 -39.95
CA ASP A 256 -4.57 -27.46 -41.20
C ASP A 256 -5.84 -28.04 -41.85
N ARG A 257 -6.76 -28.58 -41.04
CA ARG A 257 -8.09 -28.99 -41.49
C ARG A 257 -8.93 -27.83 -41.99
N PHE A 258 -8.95 -26.71 -41.27
CA PHE A 258 -9.71 -25.51 -41.65
C PHE A 258 -9.22 -24.91 -42.97
N LYS A 259 -7.90 -24.92 -43.20
CA LYS A 259 -7.30 -24.56 -44.49
C LYS A 259 -7.80 -25.49 -45.60
N THR A 260 -7.83 -26.79 -45.36
CA THR A 260 -8.26 -27.77 -46.37
C THR A 260 -9.74 -27.63 -46.70
N GLU A 261 -10.60 -27.53 -45.69
CA GLU A 261 -12.06 -27.51 -45.82
C GLU A 261 -12.62 -26.15 -46.27
N LYS A 262 -12.02 -25.03 -45.80
CA LYS A 262 -12.55 -23.67 -46.01
C LYS A 262 -11.62 -22.77 -46.82
N GLN A 263 -10.43 -23.23 -47.22
CA GLN A 263 -9.42 -22.42 -47.93
C GLN A 263 -9.05 -21.14 -47.18
N ARG A 264 -9.19 -21.14 -45.84
CA ARG A 264 -8.83 -20.02 -44.97
C ARG A 264 -7.70 -20.46 -44.06
N ILE A 265 -6.63 -19.69 -44.04
CA ILE A 265 -5.43 -19.99 -43.25
C ILE A 265 -5.51 -19.28 -41.90
N THR A 266 -5.31 -20.00 -40.81
CA THR A 266 -5.08 -19.44 -39.48
C THR A 266 -3.68 -19.83 -39.01
N TYR A 267 -2.92 -18.86 -38.51
CA TYR A 267 -1.55 -19.12 -38.06
C TYR A 267 -1.54 -19.33 -36.55
N ILE A 268 -1.02 -20.47 -36.12
CA ILE A 268 -0.82 -20.80 -34.71
C ILE A 268 0.64 -20.54 -34.38
N THR A 269 0.89 -19.59 -33.48
CA THR A 269 2.24 -19.14 -33.12
C THR A 269 2.57 -19.46 -31.66
N PRO A 270 3.87 -19.53 -31.30
CA PRO A 270 4.27 -19.65 -29.91
C PRO A 270 3.77 -18.49 -29.05
N THR A 271 3.61 -17.29 -29.60
CA THR A 271 2.97 -16.15 -28.88
C THR A 271 1.56 -16.50 -28.43
N SER A 272 0.73 -17.11 -29.30
CA SER A 272 -0.62 -17.55 -28.91
C SER A 272 -0.60 -18.63 -27.83
N TYR A 273 0.45 -19.45 -27.75
CA TYR A 273 0.64 -20.42 -26.67
C TYR A 273 0.97 -19.74 -25.34
N LEU A 274 1.88 -18.77 -25.36
CA LEU A 274 2.21 -17.96 -24.17
C LEU A 274 1.00 -17.17 -23.68
N GLU A 275 0.22 -16.59 -24.59
CA GLU A 275 -1.05 -15.90 -24.27
C GLU A 275 -2.07 -16.85 -23.63
N LEU A 276 -2.19 -18.09 -24.11
CA LEU A 276 -3.06 -19.10 -23.50
C LEU A 276 -2.68 -19.34 -22.04
N ILE A 277 -1.39 -19.56 -21.77
CA ILE A 277 -0.87 -19.81 -20.42
C ILE A 277 -1.08 -18.59 -19.51
N GLN A 278 -0.73 -17.39 -20.00
CA GLN A 278 -0.92 -16.13 -19.25
C GLN A 278 -2.38 -15.86 -18.94
N THR A 279 -3.28 -16.12 -19.89
CA THR A 279 -4.72 -15.96 -19.72
C THR A 279 -5.25 -16.95 -18.69
N PHE A 280 -4.81 -18.21 -18.73
CA PHE A 280 -5.16 -19.21 -17.73
C PHE A 280 -4.71 -18.78 -16.33
N LYS A 281 -3.46 -18.34 -16.19
CA LYS A 281 -2.90 -17.86 -14.91
C LYS A 281 -3.71 -16.67 -14.36
N SER A 282 -3.99 -15.69 -15.21
CA SER A 282 -4.78 -14.51 -14.83
C SER A 282 -6.20 -14.89 -14.39
N LEU A 283 -6.85 -15.79 -15.13
CA LEU A 283 -8.18 -16.28 -14.79
C LEU A 283 -8.19 -17.08 -13.48
N TYR A 284 -7.17 -17.90 -13.25
CA TYR A 284 -7.03 -18.66 -12.01
C TYR A 284 -6.97 -17.72 -10.80
N TYR A 285 -6.05 -16.75 -10.77
CA TYR A 285 -5.93 -15.82 -9.65
C TYR A 285 -7.22 -15.02 -9.42
N LEU A 286 -7.83 -14.53 -10.50
CA LEU A 286 -9.12 -13.84 -10.42
C LEU A 286 -10.20 -14.71 -9.77
N LYS A 287 -10.26 -16.01 -10.13
CA LYS A 287 -11.26 -16.93 -9.57
C LYS A 287 -10.94 -17.32 -8.13
N VAL A 288 -9.68 -17.55 -7.80
CA VAL A 288 -9.23 -17.84 -6.44
C VAL A 288 -9.56 -16.66 -5.51
N GLU A 289 -9.30 -15.43 -5.93
CA GLU A 289 -9.62 -14.22 -5.16
C GLU A 289 -11.13 -14.09 -4.95
N GLN A 290 -11.93 -14.27 -6.02
CA GLN A 290 -13.39 -14.23 -5.95
C GLN A 290 -13.94 -15.26 -4.95
N ILE A 291 -13.47 -16.52 -5.04
CA ILE A 291 -13.92 -17.61 -4.17
C ILE A 291 -13.45 -17.37 -2.73
N THR A 292 -12.20 -16.97 -2.53
CA THR A 292 -11.63 -16.69 -1.20
C THR A 292 -12.37 -15.55 -0.51
N THR A 293 -12.71 -14.49 -1.24
CA THR A 293 -13.48 -13.37 -0.70
C THR A 293 -14.89 -13.82 -0.29
N GLN A 294 -15.55 -14.65 -1.10
CA GLN A 294 -16.85 -15.22 -0.75
C GLN A 294 -16.76 -16.12 0.48
N ARG A 295 -15.76 -17.01 0.55
CA ARG A 295 -15.52 -17.88 1.70
C ARG A 295 -15.32 -17.07 2.98
N ASN A 296 -14.40 -16.10 2.97
CA ASN A 296 -14.09 -15.26 4.14
C ASN A 296 -15.32 -14.48 4.63
N ARG A 297 -16.20 -14.05 3.71
CA ARG A 297 -17.47 -13.42 4.07
C ARG A 297 -18.40 -14.39 4.81
N TYR A 298 -18.50 -15.64 4.36
CA TYR A 298 -19.29 -16.65 5.05
C TYR A 298 -18.68 -17.03 6.40
N GLU A 299 -17.37 -17.20 6.49
CA GLU A 299 -16.65 -17.47 7.75
C GLU A 299 -16.91 -16.35 8.77
N THR A 300 -16.71 -15.09 8.37
CA THR A 300 -17.02 -13.93 9.23
C THR A 300 -18.49 -13.91 9.64
N GLY A 301 -19.40 -14.26 8.72
CA GLY A 301 -20.83 -14.34 9.01
C GLY A 301 -21.16 -15.40 10.07
N LEU A 302 -20.56 -16.59 9.94
CA LEU A 302 -20.71 -17.69 10.90
C LEU A 302 -20.15 -17.30 12.27
N ASP A 303 -18.97 -16.69 12.33
CA ASP A 303 -18.36 -16.22 13.59
C ASP A 303 -19.27 -15.22 14.31
N LYS A 304 -19.95 -14.33 13.57
CA LYS A 304 -20.90 -13.37 14.16
C LYS A 304 -22.16 -14.05 14.66
N LEU A 305 -22.66 -15.07 13.96
CA LEU A 305 -23.81 -15.85 14.40
C LEU A 305 -23.48 -16.66 15.66
N ASP A 306 -22.31 -17.29 15.70
CA ASP A 306 -21.85 -18.05 16.88
C ASP A 306 -21.63 -17.13 18.09
N PHE A 307 -21.04 -15.95 17.87
CA PHE A 307 -20.91 -14.94 18.92
C PHE A 307 -22.28 -14.50 19.46
N ALA A 308 -23.23 -14.20 18.57
CA ALA A 308 -24.58 -13.79 18.97
C ALA A 308 -25.32 -14.92 19.71
N ALA A 309 -25.20 -16.16 19.24
CA ALA A 309 -25.77 -17.34 19.92
C ALA A 309 -25.20 -17.50 21.33
N GLY A 310 -23.89 -17.31 21.50
CA GLY A 310 -23.24 -17.29 22.82
C GLY A 310 -23.80 -16.20 23.75
N GLN A 311 -23.96 -14.97 23.24
CA GLN A 311 -24.54 -13.86 24.03
C GLN A 311 -26.00 -14.12 24.42
N VAL A 312 -26.81 -14.66 23.49
CA VAL A 312 -28.20 -15.03 23.78
C VAL A 312 -28.26 -16.13 24.85
N SER A 313 -27.35 -17.12 24.81
CA SER A 313 -27.28 -18.15 25.85
C SER A 313 -26.96 -17.57 27.23
N ILE A 314 -26.06 -16.60 27.32
CA ILE A 314 -25.74 -15.91 28.58
C ILE A 314 -26.99 -15.18 29.10
N MET A 315 -27.64 -14.38 28.25
CA MET A 315 -28.84 -13.63 28.60
C MET A 315 -29.99 -14.54 29.05
N GLN A 316 -30.19 -15.69 28.39
CA GLN A 316 -31.20 -16.67 28.80
C GLN A 316 -30.93 -17.24 30.19
N ASN A 317 -29.66 -17.48 30.53
CA ASN A 317 -29.28 -17.96 31.87
C ASN A 317 -29.49 -16.87 32.92
N GLU A 318 -29.08 -15.63 32.65
CA GLU A 318 -29.30 -14.49 33.57
C GLU A 318 -30.79 -14.25 33.82
N LEU A 319 -31.63 -14.31 32.77
CA LEU A 319 -33.08 -14.18 32.92
C LEU A 319 -33.67 -15.30 33.78
N ARG A 320 -33.23 -16.55 33.58
CA ARG A 320 -33.67 -17.69 34.42
C ARG A 320 -33.27 -17.52 35.89
N GLU A 321 -32.10 -16.95 36.17
CA GLU A 321 -31.65 -16.68 37.54
C GLU A 321 -32.36 -15.48 38.20
N LEU A 322 -32.66 -14.43 37.42
CA LEU A 322 -33.34 -13.23 37.91
C LEU A 322 -34.83 -13.48 38.16
N GLN A 323 -35.48 -14.30 37.35
CA GLN A 323 -36.92 -14.57 37.45
C GLN A 323 -37.41 -14.95 38.87
N PRO A 324 -36.79 -15.91 39.60
CA PRO A 324 -37.22 -16.22 40.96
C PRO A 324 -36.91 -15.10 41.96
N LYS A 325 -35.78 -14.38 41.79
CA LYS A 325 -35.42 -13.24 42.66
C LYS A 325 -36.46 -12.12 42.54
N LEU A 326 -36.97 -11.89 41.33
CA LEU A 326 -37.97 -10.87 41.03
C LEU A 326 -39.33 -11.20 41.64
N ILE A 327 -39.74 -12.47 41.61
CA ILE A 327 -40.96 -12.93 42.30
C ILE A 327 -40.86 -12.71 43.82
N ILE A 328 -39.71 -13.05 44.42
CA ILE A 328 -39.48 -12.84 45.86
C ILE A 328 -39.47 -11.35 46.19
N ALA A 329 -38.81 -10.52 45.37
CA ALA A 329 -38.75 -9.08 45.56
C ALA A 329 -40.14 -8.44 45.42
N SER A 330 -40.91 -8.79 44.39
CA SER A 330 -42.29 -8.33 44.21
C SER A 330 -43.15 -8.66 45.42
N ALA A 331 -43.12 -9.93 45.88
CA ALA A 331 -43.88 -10.34 47.05
C ALA A 331 -43.45 -9.62 48.35
N LYS A 332 -42.17 -9.22 48.47
CA LYS A 332 -41.70 -8.37 49.57
C LYS A 332 -42.22 -6.94 49.43
N THR A 333 -42.18 -6.36 48.23
CA THR A 333 -42.69 -5.01 47.95
C THR A 333 -44.18 -4.93 48.22
N ASP A 334 -44.97 -5.91 47.77
CA ASP A 334 -46.42 -5.95 48.02
C ASP A 334 -46.73 -5.97 49.52
N LYS A 335 -45.99 -6.76 50.30
CA LYS A 335 -46.10 -6.77 51.77
C LYS A 335 -45.71 -5.43 52.40
N LEU A 336 -44.68 -4.78 51.88
CA LEU A 336 -44.22 -3.48 52.36
C LEU A 336 -45.24 -2.39 52.06
N MET A 337 -45.90 -2.46 50.91
CA MET A 337 -46.96 -1.54 50.51
C MET A 337 -48.17 -1.63 51.44
N ILE A 338 -48.61 -2.85 51.77
CA ILE A 338 -49.68 -3.07 52.76
C ILE A 338 -49.29 -2.46 54.13
N LYS A 339 -48.04 -2.63 54.54
CA LYS A 339 -47.56 -2.08 55.81
C LYS A 339 -47.51 -0.54 55.79
N ILE A 340 -47.08 0.06 54.69
CA ILE A 340 -47.07 1.52 54.51
C ILE A 340 -48.49 2.07 54.53
N GLU A 341 -49.46 1.42 53.89
CA GLU A 341 -50.86 1.83 53.94
C GLU A 341 -51.41 1.81 55.37
N GLN A 342 -51.10 0.76 56.15
CA GLN A 342 -51.48 0.67 57.56
C GLN A 342 -50.80 1.76 58.41
N ASP A 343 -49.49 1.94 58.24
CA ASP A 343 -48.71 2.92 58.98
C ASP A 343 -49.15 4.36 58.64
N THR A 344 -49.57 4.62 57.40
CA THR A 344 -50.07 5.95 56.97
C THR A 344 -51.37 6.33 57.67
N VAL A 345 -52.29 5.39 57.89
CA VAL A 345 -53.53 5.63 58.65
C VAL A 345 -53.22 5.97 60.11
N VAL A 346 -52.19 5.35 60.70
CA VAL A 346 -51.76 5.65 62.07
C VAL A 346 -51.07 7.01 62.14
N VAL A 347 -50.20 7.32 61.18
CA VAL A 347 -49.47 8.59 61.11
C VAL A 347 -50.42 9.77 60.91
N GLU A 348 -51.43 9.67 60.05
CA GLU A 348 -52.41 10.76 59.86
C GLU A 348 -53.23 11.02 61.13
N LYS A 349 -53.66 9.97 61.86
CA LYS A 349 -54.32 10.15 63.16
C LYS A 349 -53.41 10.82 64.19
N GLN A 350 -52.15 10.44 64.24
CA GLN A 350 -51.19 11.05 65.16
C GLN A 350 -50.90 12.51 64.78
N LYS A 351 -50.86 12.82 63.48
CA LYS A 351 -50.64 14.17 62.96
C LYS A 351 -51.77 15.13 63.33
N GLU A 352 -53.03 14.67 63.31
CA GLU A 352 -54.17 15.47 63.79
C GLU A 352 -54.05 15.80 65.29
N ILE A 353 -53.63 14.83 66.12
CA ILE A 353 -53.44 15.04 67.56
C ILE A 353 -52.31 16.05 67.81
N VAL A 354 -51.16 15.85 67.18
CA VAL A 354 -50.00 16.74 67.36
C VAL A 354 -50.28 18.15 66.85
N GLY A 355 -51.04 18.30 65.76
CA GLY A 355 -51.45 19.63 65.27
C GLY A 355 -52.39 20.37 66.23
N ALA A 356 -53.25 19.65 66.95
CA ALA A 356 -54.09 20.25 68.00
C ALA A 356 -53.26 20.69 69.21
N ASP A 357 -52.31 19.85 69.66
CA ASP A 357 -51.42 20.17 70.78
C ASP A 357 -50.49 21.35 70.46
N GLU A 358 -50.00 21.44 69.21
CA GLU A 358 -49.16 22.55 68.74
C GLU A 358 -49.89 23.89 68.75
N ALA A 359 -51.17 23.91 68.38
CA ALA A 359 -51.99 25.13 68.42
C ALA A 359 -52.16 25.67 69.85
N VAL A 360 -52.44 24.77 70.81
CA VAL A 360 -52.59 25.13 72.23
C VAL A 360 -51.27 25.61 72.83
N ALA A 361 -50.15 24.95 72.49
CA ALA A 361 -48.82 25.35 72.96
C ALA A 361 -48.41 26.74 72.44
N ASN A 362 -48.72 27.04 71.16
CA ASN A 362 -48.43 28.34 70.57
C ASN A 362 -49.26 29.48 71.19
N GLU A 363 -50.54 29.22 71.52
CA GLU A 363 -51.39 30.21 72.20
C GLU A 363 -50.88 30.51 73.62
N ALA A 364 -50.48 29.49 74.37
CA ALA A 364 -49.87 29.66 75.69
C ALA A 364 -48.51 30.38 75.63
N ALA A 365 -47.68 30.09 74.61
CA ALA A 365 -46.40 30.76 74.40
C ALA A 365 -46.58 32.26 74.06
N ALA A 366 -47.56 32.61 73.23
CA ALA A 366 -47.87 34.00 72.91
C ALA A 366 -48.35 34.79 74.13
N ALA A 367 -49.18 34.18 74.98
CA ALA A 367 -49.64 34.80 76.22
C ALA A 367 -48.49 35.04 77.21
N ALA A 368 -47.58 34.08 77.36
CA ALA A 368 -46.40 34.23 78.23
C ALA A 368 -45.43 35.31 77.72
N GLN A 369 -45.25 35.42 76.40
CA GLN A 369 -44.40 36.46 75.80
C GLN A 369 -44.98 37.86 76.05
N ALA A 370 -46.29 38.04 75.92
CA ALA A 370 -46.94 39.32 76.19
C ALA A 370 -46.75 39.79 77.65
N ILE A 371 -46.87 38.87 78.62
CA ILE A 371 -46.62 39.19 80.04
C ILE A 371 -45.16 39.57 80.27
N LYS A 372 -44.23 38.86 79.62
CA LYS A 372 -42.80 39.13 79.72
C LYS A 372 -42.44 40.52 79.19
N ASP A 373 -42.96 40.87 78.02
CA ASP A 373 -42.66 42.16 77.36
C ASP A 373 -43.17 43.35 78.20
N ASP A 374 -44.35 43.20 78.84
CA ASP A 374 -44.93 44.21 79.74
C ASP A 374 -44.04 44.42 80.99
N CYS A 375 -43.57 43.33 81.61
CA CYS A 375 -42.67 43.40 82.77
C CYS A 375 -41.28 43.98 82.42
N GLU A 376 -40.74 43.70 81.24
CA GLU A 376 -39.45 44.26 80.79
C GLU A 376 -39.57 45.78 80.53
N SER A 377 -40.72 46.25 80.05
CA SER A 377 -41.01 47.67 79.88
C SER A 377 -40.94 48.41 81.23
N ASP A 378 -41.70 47.94 82.23
CA ASP A 378 -41.70 48.53 83.57
C ASP A 378 -40.30 48.51 84.22
N LEU A 379 -39.54 47.43 84.02
CA LEU A 379 -38.19 47.32 84.55
C LEU A 379 -37.24 48.33 83.89
N SER A 380 -37.38 48.58 82.59
CA SER A 380 -36.55 49.52 81.84
C SER A 380 -36.69 50.97 82.31
N GLU A 381 -37.87 51.36 82.82
CA GLU A 381 -38.09 52.68 83.43
C GLU A 381 -37.39 52.81 84.80
N ALA A 382 -37.29 51.71 85.56
CA ALA A 382 -36.73 51.72 86.90
C ALA A 382 -35.18 51.64 86.93
N ILE A 383 -34.55 50.98 85.95
CA ILE A 383 -33.09 50.76 85.90
C ILE A 383 -32.29 52.08 85.94
N PRO A 384 -32.61 53.13 85.15
CA PRO A 384 -31.82 54.36 85.16
C PRO A 384 -31.77 55.05 86.52
N ALA A 385 -32.88 55.01 87.27
CA ALA A 385 -32.93 55.59 88.62
C ALA A 385 -32.08 54.79 89.61
N LEU A 386 -32.03 53.46 89.47
CA LEU A 386 -31.19 52.59 90.30
C LEU A 386 -29.70 52.75 89.97
N GLU A 387 -29.33 52.76 88.69
CA GLU A 387 -27.94 52.95 88.25
C GLU A 387 -27.40 54.32 88.68
N ALA A 388 -28.19 55.38 88.53
CA ALA A 388 -27.83 56.71 89.04
C ALA A 388 -27.59 56.72 90.56
N ALA A 389 -28.39 55.96 91.33
CA ALA A 389 -28.21 55.82 92.76
C ALA A 389 -26.95 54.99 93.12
N LEU A 390 -26.65 53.92 92.37
CA LEU A 390 -25.44 53.10 92.56
C LEU A 390 -24.17 53.88 92.22
N ASP A 391 -24.17 54.65 91.14
CA ASP A 391 -23.03 55.49 90.75
C ASP A 391 -22.75 56.57 91.79
N ALA A 392 -23.81 57.20 92.34
CA ALA A 392 -23.65 58.12 93.46
C ALA A 392 -23.02 57.42 94.68
N LEU A 393 -23.43 56.18 94.98
CA LEU A 393 -22.88 55.39 96.09
C LEU A 393 -21.41 54.99 95.86
N ASN A 394 -21.03 54.67 94.62
CA ASN A 394 -19.66 54.29 94.24
C ASN A 394 -18.65 55.43 94.39
N THR A 395 -19.09 56.68 94.53
CA THR A 395 -18.20 57.82 94.83
C THR A 395 -17.80 57.94 96.30
N LEU A 396 -18.46 57.21 97.21
CA LEU A 396 -18.16 57.24 98.65
C LEU A 396 -16.83 56.55 98.96
N LYS A 397 -15.92 57.26 99.62
CA LYS A 397 -14.61 56.70 100.01
C LYS A 397 -14.68 56.12 101.43
N PRO A 398 -13.87 55.10 101.76
CA PRO A 398 -13.82 54.53 103.11
C PRO A 398 -13.55 55.56 104.23
N ALA A 399 -12.84 56.64 103.90
CA ALA A 399 -12.61 57.77 104.79
C ALA A 399 -13.93 58.47 105.20
N ASP A 400 -14.86 58.67 104.27
CA ASP A 400 -16.14 59.35 104.50
C ASP A 400 -17.03 58.53 105.48
N ILE A 401 -17.05 57.20 105.31
CA ILE A 401 -17.77 56.28 106.20
C ILE A 401 -17.14 56.26 107.60
N THR A 402 -15.81 56.33 107.69
CA THR A 402 -15.08 56.35 108.97
C THR A 402 -15.38 57.62 109.76
N ILE A 403 -15.51 58.76 109.08
CA ILE A 403 -15.92 60.03 109.71
C ILE A 403 -17.31 59.87 110.32
N VAL A 404 -18.30 59.39 109.56
CA VAL A 404 -19.67 59.18 110.06
C VAL A 404 -19.69 58.27 111.30
N LYS A 405 -18.92 57.17 111.30
CA LYS A 405 -18.82 56.25 112.45
C LYS A 405 -18.23 56.89 113.71
N SER A 406 -17.33 57.87 113.56
CA SER A 406 -16.68 58.56 114.68
C SER A 406 -17.52 59.68 115.30
N MET A 407 -18.59 60.12 114.63
CA MET A 407 -19.45 61.20 115.12
C MET A 407 -20.25 60.74 116.34
N LYS A 408 -19.93 61.28 117.53
CA LYS A 408 -20.71 61.02 118.75
C LYS A 408 -22.13 61.58 118.70
N ASN A 409 -22.36 62.66 117.94
CA ASN A 409 -23.68 63.29 117.81
C ASN A 409 -23.85 63.85 116.37
N PRO A 410 -24.20 63.00 115.39
CA PRO A 410 -24.27 63.40 113.98
C PRO A 410 -25.41 64.39 113.70
N PRO A 411 -25.28 65.27 112.68
CA PRO A 411 -26.34 66.19 112.25
C PRO A 411 -27.62 65.44 111.82
N SER A 412 -28.78 66.09 111.91
CA SER A 412 -30.10 65.49 111.65
C SER A 412 -30.22 64.80 110.28
N GLY A 413 -29.62 65.37 109.23
CA GLY A 413 -29.63 64.78 107.88
C GLY A 413 -28.90 63.42 107.80
N VAL A 414 -27.75 63.28 108.46
CA VAL A 414 -27.00 62.01 108.49
C VAL A 414 -27.74 60.97 109.34
N LYS A 415 -28.38 61.40 110.44
CA LYS A 415 -29.13 60.51 111.31
C LYS A 415 -30.36 59.92 110.61
N LEU A 416 -31.13 60.74 109.88
CA LEU A 416 -32.30 60.27 109.12
C LEU A 416 -31.92 59.26 108.04
N VAL A 417 -30.87 59.56 107.25
CA VAL A 417 -30.41 58.65 106.17
C VAL A 417 -29.85 57.35 106.75
N MET A 418 -29.04 57.41 107.81
CA MET A 418 -28.51 56.20 108.45
C MET A 418 -29.58 55.38 109.19
N GLU A 419 -30.62 56.02 109.74
CA GLU A 419 -31.79 55.32 110.30
C GLU A 419 -32.59 54.61 109.20
N ALA A 420 -32.84 55.25 108.05
CA ALA A 420 -33.52 54.63 106.91
C ALA A 420 -32.72 53.43 106.35
N VAL A 421 -31.41 53.60 106.13
CA VAL A 421 -30.52 52.52 105.69
C VAL A 421 -30.50 51.38 106.71
N SER A 422 -30.40 51.68 108.01
CA SER A 422 -30.41 50.66 109.06
C SER A 422 -31.75 49.92 109.14
N TYR A 423 -32.88 50.61 108.91
CA TYR A 423 -34.20 49.98 108.87
C TYR A 423 -34.33 49.03 107.67
N ILE A 424 -33.94 49.45 106.45
CA ILE A 424 -33.93 48.61 105.24
C ILE A 424 -33.05 47.38 105.44
N PHE A 425 -31.84 47.55 105.97
CA PHE A 425 -30.94 46.42 106.28
C PHE A 425 -31.48 45.51 107.41
N SER A 426 -32.23 46.06 108.38
CA SER A 426 -32.88 45.26 109.43
C SER A 426 -34.06 44.42 108.91
N PHE A 427 -34.79 44.91 107.90
CA PHE A 427 -35.84 44.17 107.22
C PHE A 427 -35.25 43.06 106.33
N TRP A 428 -34.15 43.35 105.62
CA TRP A 428 -33.44 42.37 104.78
C TRP A 428 -32.87 41.20 105.58
N LYS A 429 -32.39 41.43 106.82
CA LYS A 429 -31.97 40.35 107.73
C LYS A 429 -33.12 39.51 108.28
N ARG A 430 -34.35 40.04 108.37
CA ARG A 430 -35.52 39.28 108.82
C ARG A 430 -36.12 38.40 107.71
N SER A 431 -36.05 38.81 106.44
CA SER A 431 -36.53 38.01 105.31
C SER A 431 -35.60 36.85 104.93
N HIS A 432 -34.28 36.96 105.17
CA HIS A 432 -33.34 35.85 104.95
C HIS A 432 -33.31 34.79 106.07
N HIS A 433 -34.03 34.99 107.17
CA HIS A 433 -34.27 33.95 108.18
C HIS A 433 -35.60 33.20 108.00
N ALA A 434 -36.38 33.50 106.96
CA ALA A 434 -37.60 32.77 106.60
C ALA A 434 -37.43 31.88 105.33
N VAL A 435 -36.21 31.77 104.80
CA VAL A 435 -35.86 30.86 103.69
C VAL A 435 -34.58 30.09 104.02
N MET A 436 -34.56 29.51 105.22
CA MET A 436 -34.26 28.10 105.47
C MET A 436 -35.46 27.54 106.21
#